data_AF-A0A2C9M5R6-F1
#
_entry.id   AF-A0A2C9M5R6-F1
#
_cell.length_a   1.000
_cell.length_b   1.000
_cell.length_c   1.000
_cell.angle_alpha   90.00
_cell.angle_beta   90.00
_cell.angle_gamma   90.00
#
_symmetry.space_group_name_H-M   'P 1'
#
loop_
_entity.id
_entity.type
_entity.pdbx_description
1 polymer ?
#
loop_
_entity_poly.entity_id
_entity_poly.type
_entity_poly.pdbx_seq_one_letter_code
_entity_poly.pdbx_strand_id
1 'polypeptide(L)'
;GFILVYDATNFDSFKRLDKLKKEIDKHKDKREGHVIVIGNKSELNDRRQVQFETAMAWSSKEKMRLWEVTVTNRKSLVDPFVWLTSKITQPTGKAEID
;
A
#
# COMPACT_ATOMS: atom_id res chain seq x y z
N GLY A 1 11.12 -2.34 2.20
CA GLY A 1 9.65 -2.40 2.12
C GLY A 1 9.16 -1.18 1.37
N PHE A 2 8.07 -1.28 0.62
CA PHE A 2 7.58 -0.23 -0.27
C PHE A 2 6.18 0.24 0.13
N ILE A 3 5.93 1.52 -0.08
CA ILE A 3 4.61 2.14 0.07
C ILE A 3 4.25 2.77 -1.26
N LEU A 4 3.20 2.25 -1.89
CA LEU A 4 2.60 2.83 -3.08
C LEU A 4 1.49 3.78 -2.65
N VAL A 5 1.52 5.02 -3.10
CA VAL A 5 0.53 6.03 -2.73
C VAL A 5 -0.16 6.55 -3.98
N TYR A 6 -1.49 6.62 -3.93
CA TYR A 6 -2.29 7.32 -4.92
C TYR A 6 -3.19 8.35 -4.23
N ASP A 7 -3.72 9.29 -4.98
CA ASP A 7 -4.69 10.28 -4.51
C ASP A 7 -6.10 9.81 -4.92
N ALA A 8 -7.00 9.65 -3.95
CA ALA A 8 -8.38 9.21 -4.19
C ALA A 8 -9.17 10.16 -5.11
N THR A 9 -8.70 11.40 -5.24
CA THR A 9 -9.27 12.43 -6.12
C THR A 9 -8.60 12.51 -7.49
N ASN A 10 -7.66 11.60 -7.81
CA ASN A 10 -6.93 11.60 -9.07
C ASN A 10 -6.78 10.18 -9.63
N PHE A 11 -7.62 9.83 -10.59
CA PHE A 11 -7.62 8.50 -11.21
C PHE A 11 -6.32 8.17 -11.97
N ASP A 12 -5.64 9.17 -12.55
CA ASP A 12 -4.35 8.97 -13.22
C ASP A 12 -3.25 8.56 -12.25
N SER A 13 -3.27 9.07 -11.01
CA SER A 13 -2.34 8.64 -9.97
C SER A 13 -2.54 7.16 -9.62
N PHE A 14 -3.79 6.69 -9.57
CA PHE A 14 -4.12 5.29 -9.32
C PHE A 14 -3.68 4.39 -10.48
N LYS A 15 -3.92 4.79 -11.74
CA LYS A 15 -3.44 4.03 -12.92
C LYS A 15 -1.92 3.86 -12.96
N ARG A 16 -1.16 4.81 -12.40
CA ARG A 16 0.31 4.71 -12.34
C ARG A 16 0.80 3.61 -11.39
N LEU A 17 -0.03 3.16 -10.45
CA LEU A 17 0.34 2.11 -9.51
C LEU A 17 0.69 0.79 -10.21
N ASP A 18 0.00 0.43 -11.30
CA ASP A 18 0.32 -0.77 -12.09
C ASP A 18 1.76 -0.75 -12.60
N LYS A 19 2.21 0.39 -13.11
CA LYS A 19 3.57 0.55 -13.62
C LYS A 19 4.58 0.47 -12.47
N LEU A 20 4.32 1.18 -11.38
CA LEU A 20 5.21 1.19 -10.20
C LEU A 20 5.33 -0.20 -9.58
N LYS A 21 4.22 -0.94 -9.48
CA LYS A 21 4.21 -2.31 -8.97
C LYS A 21 5.05 -3.24 -9.82
N LYS A 22 4.94 -3.18 -11.15
CA LYS A 22 5.79 -3.96 -12.07
C LYS A 22 7.27 -3.64 -11.91
N GLU A 23 7.63 -2.37 -11.75
CA GLU A 23 9.02 -1.96 -11.52
C GLU A 23 9.54 -2.48 -10.17
N ILE A 24 8.73 -2.45 -9.11
CA ILE A 24 9.08 -3.05 -7.82
C ILE A 24 9.29 -4.56 -7.99
N ASP A 25 8.35 -5.29 -8.57
CA ASP A 25 8.46 -6.74 -8.73
C ASP A 25 9.69 -7.18 -9.55
N LYS A 26 10.11 -6.35 -10.51
CA LYS A 26 11.29 -6.59 -11.34
C LYS A 26 12.61 -6.46 -10.56
N HIS A 27 12.69 -5.55 -9.60
CA HIS A 27 13.95 -5.21 -8.93
C HIS A 27 14.01 -5.66 -7.46
N LYS A 28 12.89 -6.10 -6.90
CA LYS A 28 12.78 -6.46 -5.48
C LYS A 28 13.45 -7.80 -5.19
N ASP A 29 14.36 -7.81 -4.22
CA ASP A 29 14.87 -9.03 -3.63
C ASP A 29 13.81 -9.75 -2.79
N LYS A 30 13.89 -11.09 -2.68
CA LYS A 30 12.97 -11.89 -1.84
C LYS A 30 12.87 -11.40 -0.38
N ARG A 31 13.91 -10.70 0.10
CA ARG A 31 14.00 -10.14 1.47
C ARG A 31 13.32 -8.78 1.65
N GLU A 32 13.02 -8.02 0.59
CA GLU A 32 12.36 -6.71 0.70
C GLU A 32 10.82 -6.79 0.82
N GLY A 33 10.34 -7.92 1.34
CA GLY A 33 9.05 -8.59 1.09
C GLY A 33 7.74 -7.81 1.16
N HIS A 34 7.68 -6.64 1.80
CA HIS A 34 6.39 -6.00 2.09
C HIS A 34 6.15 -4.75 1.25
N VAL A 35 5.09 -4.81 0.44
CA VAL A 35 4.53 -3.69 -0.31
C VAL A 35 3.12 -3.43 0.20
N ILE A 36 2.82 -2.18 0.51
CA ILE A 36 1.46 -1.73 0.88
C ILE A 36 1.02 -0.63 -0.07
N VAL A 37 -0.30 -0.45 -0.20
CA VAL A 37 -0.88 0.64 -0.97
C VAL A 37 -1.72 1.56 -0.08
N ILE A 38 -1.61 2.87 -0.30
CA ILE A 38 -2.31 3.91 0.42
C ILE A 38 -3.10 4.78 -0.57
N GLY A 39 -4.41 4.87 -0.39
CA GLY A 39 -5.25 5.90 -1.00
C GLY A 39 -5.31 7.14 -0.11
N ASN A 40 -4.67 8.22 -0.53
CA ASN A 40 -4.61 9.48 0.20
C ASN A 40 -5.82 10.38 -0.12
N LYS A 41 -6.10 11.35 0.75
CA LYS A 41 -7.18 12.35 0.64
C LYS A 41 -8.59 11.73 0.62
N SER A 42 -8.80 10.64 1.35
CA SER A 42 -10.09 9.94 1.37
C SER A 42 -11.25 10.76 1.93
N GLU A 43 -10.96 11.89 2.60
CA GLU A 43 -11.96 12.83 3.08
C GLU A 43 -12.67 13.62 1.97
N LEU A 44 -12.04 13.75 0.79
CA LEU A 44 -12.57 14.59 -0.30
C LEU A 44 -13.58 13.82 -1.17
N ASN A 45 -14.66 13.33 -0.55
CA ASN A 45 -15.67 12.49 -1.20
C ASN A 45 -16.31 13.15 -2.44
N ASP A 46 -16.56 14.46 -2.40
CA ASP A 46 -17.13 15.20 -3.53
C ASP A 46 -16.21 15.26 -4.76
N ARG A 47 -14.91 15.01 -4.56
CA ARG A 47 -13.89 14.99 -5.61
C ARG A 47 -13.37 13.58 -5.87
N ARG A 48 -13.99 12.55 -5.27
CA ARG A 48 -13.53 11.17 -5.39
C ARG A 48 -13.62 10.70 -6.83
N GLN A 49 -12.48 10.30 -7.37
CA GLN A 49 -12.36 9.71 -8.71
C GLN A 49 -12.03 8.22 -8.65
N VAL A 50 -11.52 7.74 -7.52
CA VAL A 50 -11.21 6.34 -7.27
C VAL A 50 -12.12 5.83 -6.16
N GLN A 51 -13.03 4.92 -6.51
CA GLN A 51 -13.88 4.26 -5.52
C GLN A 51 -13.06 3.25 -4.72
N PHE A 52 -13.38 3.10 -3.44
CA PHE A 52 -12.66 2.20 -2.54
C PHE A 52 -12.68 0.76 -3.08
N GLU A 53 -13.79 0.31 -3.63
CA GLU A 53 -13.98 -1.02 -4.22
C GLU A 53 -13.07 -1.25 -5.42
N THR A 54 -12.84 -0.21 -6.23
CA THR A 54 -11.94 -0.27 -7.38
C THR A 54 -10.49 -0.47 -6.92
N ALA A 55 -10.06 0.32 -5.92
CA ALA A 55 -8.73 0.18 -5.34
C ALA A 55 -8.56 -1.14 -4.58
N MET A 56 -9.60 -1.59 -3.87
CA MET A 56 -9.60 -2.84 -3.13
C MET A 56 -9.47 -4.04 -4.08
N ALA A 57 -10.25 -4.07 -5.16
CA ALA A 57 -10.16 -5.13 -6.17
C ALA A 57 -8.76 -5.21 -6.79
N TRP A 58 -8.17 -4.07 -7.15
CA TRP A 58 -6.82 -4.01 -7.67
C TRP A 58 -5.78 -4.49 -6.65
N SER A 59 -5.82 -3.98 -5.42
CA SER A 59 -4.86 -4.34 -4.36
C SER A 59 -4.93 -5.83 -4.00
N SER A 60 -6.13 -6.40 -4.01
CA SER A 60 -6.37 -7.83 -3.77
C SER A 60 -5.75 -8.69 -4.87
N LYS A 61 -5.92 -8.30 -6.14
CA LYS A 61 -5.28 -8.96 -7.29
C LYS A 61 -3.76 -8.94 -7.18
N GLU A 62 -3.19 -7.81 -6.78
CA GLU A 62 -1.75 -7.63 -6.60
C GLU A 62 -1.21 -8.20 -5.27
N LYS A 63 -2.09 -8.77 -4.42
CA LYS A 63 -1.77 -9.32 -3.09
C LYS A 63 -1.12 -8.28 -2.16
N MET A 64 -1.58 -7.03 -2.26
CA MET A 64 -1.14 -5.92 -1.42
C MET A 64 -2.25 -5.50 -0.48
N ARG A 65 -1.85 -5.03 0.71
CA ARG A 65 -2.80 -4.47 1.68
C ARG A 65 -3.08 -3.02 1.35
N LEU A 66 -4.36 -2.67 1.27
CA LEU A 66 -4.85 -1.31 1.06
C LEU A 66 -5.23 -0.64 2.37
N TRP A 67 -4.84 0.63 2.51
CA TRP A 67 -5.45 1.58 3.43
C TRP A 67 -5.91 2.82 2.68
N GLU A 68 -7.02 3.40 3.11
CA GLU A 68 -7.33 4.78 2.82
C GLU A 68 -6.98 5.66 4.01
N VAL A 69 -6.36 6.80 3.75
CA VAL A 69 -5.87 7.72 4.76
C VAL A 69 -6.38 9.12 4.52
N THR A 70 -6.57 9.84 5.62
CA THR A 70 -7.01 11.23 5.64
C THR A 70 -6.23 12.03 6.65
N VAL A 71 -5.91 13.27 6.31
CA VAL A 71 -5.25 14.22 7.22
C VAL A 71 -6.12 14.59 8.42
N THR A 72 -7.45 14.40 8.30
CA THR A 72 -8.40 14.66 9.38
C THR A 72 -8.36 13.59 10.47
N ASN A 73 -7.79 12.41 10.19
CA ASN A 73 -7.66 11.31 11.14
C ASN A 73 -6.20 10.85 11.22
N ARG A 74 -5.48 11.36 12.23
CA ARG A 74 -4.08 11.03 12.47
C ARG A 74 -3.82 9.52 12.58
N LYS A 75 -4.73 8.73 13.16
CA LYS A 75 -4.54 7.26 13.25
C LYS A 75 -4.47 6.63 11.87
N SER A 76 -5.32 7.06 10.93
CA SER A 76 -5.29 6.55 9.56
C SER A 76 -3.92 6.75 8.89
N LEU A 77 -3.20 7.83 9.22
CA LEU A 77 -1.85 8.08 8.73
C LEU A 77 -0.77 7.24 9.42
N VAL A 78 -0.97 6.85 10.68
CA VAL A 78 0.06 6.15 11.48
C VAL A 78 -0.01 4.64 11.29
N ASP A 79 -1.21 4.07 11.30
CA ASP A 79 -1.44 2.62 11.30
C ASP A 79 -0.78 1.88 10.13
N PRO A 80 -0.79 2.38 8.87
CA PRO A 80 -0.13 1.70 7.76
C PRO A 80 1.38 1.56 7.96
N PHE A 81 2.03 2.58 8.51
CA PHE A 81 3.47 2.58 8.76
C PHE A 81 3.82 1.67 9.91
N VAL A 82 3.07 1.74 11.02
CA VAL A 82 3.26 0.83 12.17
C VAL A 82 3.11 -0.62 11.73
N TRP A 83 2.11 -0.93 10.90
CA TRP A 83 1.95 -2.26 10.36
C TRP A 83 3.13 -2.67 9.50
N LEU A 84 3.56 -1.82 8.55
CA LEU A 84 4.66 -2.14 7.65
C LEU A 84 5.97 -2.37 8.40
N THR A 85 6.31 -1.49 9.36
CA THR A 85 7.52 -1.63 10.17
C THR A 85 7.48 -2.91 10.99
N SER A 86 6.33 -3.25 11.60
CA SER A 86 6.17 -4.51 12.35
C SER A 86 6.41 -5.77 11.51
N LYS A 87 6.19 -5.71 10.20
CA LYS A 87 6.43 -6.82 9.28
C LYS A 87 7.87 -6.88 8.81
N ILE A 88 8.52 -5.74 8.62
CA ILE A 88 9.92 -5.67 8.21
C ILE A 88 10.86 -6.09 9.36
N THR A 89 10.50 -5.79 10.62
CA THR A 89 11.35 -6.10 11.78
C THR A 89 11.15 -7.49 12.36
N GLN A 90 10.17 -8.27 11.87
CA GLN A 90 10.00 -9.66 12.30
C GLN A 90 11.18 -10.50 11.81
N PRO A 91 11.88 -11.24 12.70
CA PRO A 91 12.89 -12.19 12.28
C PRO A 91 12.24 -13.17 11.29
N THR A 92 12.79 -13.29 10.08
CA THR A 92 12.39 -14.35 9.14
C THR A 92 12.68 -15.69 9.79
N GLY A 93 11.64 -16.30 10.37
CA GLY A 93 11.73 -17.57 11.06
C GLY A 93 12.15 -18.69 10.12
N LYS A 94 13.45 -18.97 10.12
CA LYS A 94 14.02 -20.31 10.03
C LYS A 94 15.30 -20.28 10.86
N ALA A 95 15.15 -20.49 12.16
CA ALA A 95 16.20 -21.19 12.88
C ALA A 95 16.14 -22.64 12.37
N GLU A 96 16.89 -22.94 11.31
CA GLU A 96 17.31 -24.31 11.04
C GLU A 96 18.24 -24.66 12.19
N ILE A 97 17.68 -25.31 13.21
CA ILE A 97 18.44 -26.01 14.23
C ILE A 97 18.54 -27.44 13.69
N ASP A 98 19.65 -27.72 13.03
CA ASP A 98 20.22 -29.07 12.95
C ASP A 98 20.98 -29.36 14.25
#